data_AF-Q6TBM6-F1
#
_entry.id   AF-Q6TBM6-F1
#
_cell.length_a   1.000
_cell.length_b   1.000
_cell.length_c   1.000
_cell.angle_alpha   90.00
_cell.angle_beta   90.00
_cell.angle_gamma   90.00
#
_symmetry.space_group_name_H-M   'P 1'
#
loop_
_entity.id
_entity.type
_entity.pdbx_description
1 polymer ?
#
loop_
_entity_poly.entity_id
_entity_poly.type
_entity_poly.pdbx_seq_one_letter_code
_entity_poly.pdbx_strand_id
1 'polypeptide(L)'
;PPNQPLVIGSVKTNLGHLEGAAGIAGLIKTVLALQHHKIPPHLHFKKPNPRLDGSSNIFEVPVGGKPWNPSERQRIAGVSSFGFSGTNAHIIVGEIDSSLPKKSEPNFYLLPLSARSEKSLQELTKNYQNALNGSVNFADVGFTATTGRAIFQHRICILAESMTTAQAALVSFQKGENSQHLITPILSENKLKIAFLFSGQGSQYSEMGETLYHREPVFKNTLDICNEILEPILEKSLLDLIFKLPNSQLLEQTQITQPV
;
A
#
# COMPACT_ATOMS: atom_id res chain seq x y z
N PRO A 1 35.75 -9.55 -10.58
CA PRO A 1 37.05 -9.26 -11.25
C PRO A 1 38.13 -8.96 -10.20
N PRO A 2 39.33 -9.55 -10.31
CA PRO A 2 40.45 -9.25 -9.41
C PRO A 2 40.99 -7.86 -9.75
N ASN A 3 40.29 -6.79 -9.31
CA ASN A 3 40.76 -5.39 -9.29
C ASN A 3 39.69 -4.36 -8.86
N GLN A 4 38.59 -4.75 -8.21
CA GLN A 4 37.66 -3.77 -7.64
C GLN A 4 37.94 -3.58 -6.14
N PRO A 5 38.39 -2.39 -5.71
CA PRO A 5 38.65 -2.12 -4.30
C PRO A 5 37.36 -2.19 -3.48
N LEU A 6 37.46 -2.68 -2.24
CA LEU A 6 36.36 -2.64 -1.29
C LEU A 6 36.05 -1.18 -0.94
N VAL A 7 34.81 -0.75 -1.17
CA VAL A 7 34.41 0.60 -0.81
C VAL A 7 34.13 0.67 0.69
N ILE A 8 34.87 1.52 1.42
CA ILE A 8 34.75 1.67 2.86
C ILE A 8 34.28 3.09 3.17
N GLY A 9 33.24 3.21 4.00
CA GLY A 9 32.87 4.51 4.54
C GLY A 9 31.99 4.43 5.78
N SER A 10 32.15 5.40 6.68
CA SER A 10 31.35 5.54 7.89
C SER A 10 30.12 6.44 7.68
N VAL A 11 29.05 6.23 8.44
CA VAL A 11 27.94 7.21 8.57
C VAL A 11 28.30 8.32 9.58
N LYS A 12 29.30 8.06 10.45
CA LYS A 12 29.70 8.94 11.55
C LYS A 12 30.28 10.26 11.05
N THR A 13 30.76 10.31 9.81
CA THR A 13 31.21 11.56 9.19
C THR A 13 30.09 12.54 8.92
N ASN A 14 28.84 12.08 8.92
CA ASN A 14 27.66 12.90 8.65
C ASN A 14 26.87 13.17 9.94
N LEU A 15 26.73 12.16 10.80
CA LEU A 15 25.86 12.21 11.98
C LEU A 15 26.62 12.19 13.32
N GLY A 16 27.96 12.13 13.29
CA GLY A 16 28.75 11.90 14.49
C GLY A 16 28.63 10.46 15.02
N HIS A 17 29.16 10.25 16.22
CA HIS A 17 29.09 8.95 16.89
C HIS A 17 27.81 8.88 17.74
N LEU A 18 26.82 8.11 17.28
CA LEU A 18 25.52 7.98 17.95
C LEU A 18 25.49 6.93 19.08
N GLU A 19 26.66 6.62 19.65
CA GLU A 19 26.83 5.63 20.72
C GLU A 19 26.11 4.30 20.44
N GLY A 20 25.16 3.91 21.29
CA GLY A 20 24.38 2.68 21.14
C GLY A 20 23.63 2.59 19.80
N ALA A 21 23.35 3.71 19.13
CA ALA A 21 22.69 3.74 17.83
C ALA A 21 23.67 3.75 16.64
N ALA A 22 24.99 3.74 16.87
CA ALA A 22 25.98 3.84 15.80
C ALA A 22 25.93 2.65 14.82
N GLY A 23 25.64 1.45 15.32
CA GLY A 23 25.51 0.24 14.50
C GLY A 23 24.29 0.30 13.56
N ILE A 24 23.10 0.59 14.12
CA ILE A 24 21.86 0.69 13.34
C ILE A 24 21.89 1.85 12.34
N ALA A 25 22.53 2.97 12.67
CA ALA A 25 22.75 4.06 11.71
C ALA A 25 23.61 3.61 10.52
N GLY A 26 24.63 2.78 10.76
CA GLY A 26 25.43 2.14 9.71
C GLY A 26 24.59 1.21 8.83
N LEU A 27 23.72 0.41 9.43
CA LEU A 27 22.79 -0.47 8.71
C LEU A 27 21.79 0.32 7.86
N ILE A 28 21.18 1.38 8.39
CA ILE A 28 20.25 2.23 7.65
C ILE A 28 20.95 2.86 6.43
N LYS A 29 22.16 3.40 6.61
CA LYS A 29 22.99 3.89 5.48
C LYS A 29 23.17 2.81 4.41
N THR A 30 23.50 1.58 4.81
CA THR A 30 23.74 0.47 3.89
C THR A 30 22.47 0.07 3.13
N VAL A 31 21.33 -0.07 3.81
CA VAL A 31 20.05 -0.40 3.17
C VAL A 31 19.63 0.68 2.18
N LEU A 32 19.74 1.96 2.57
CA LEU A 32 19.44 3.08 1.67
C LEU A 32 20.40 3.12 0.46
N ALA A 33 21.68 2.80 0.65
CA ALA A 33 22.65 2.74 -0.45
C ALA A 33 22.31 1.64 -1.46
N LEU A 34 21.85 0.48 -1.00
CA LEU A 34 21.36 -0.61 -1.84
C LEU A 34 20.09 -0.20 -2.60
N GLN A 35 19.10 0.34 -1.88
CA GLN A 35 17.80 0.77 -2.44
C GLN A 35 17.96 1.88 -3.50
N HIS A 36 18.82 2.85 -3.25
CA HIS A 36 19.05 3.97 -4.18
C HIS A 36 20.16 3.70 -5.20
N HIS A 37 20.72 2.49 -5.20
CA HIS A 37 21.80 2.09 -6.12
C HIS A 37 22.97 3.07 -6.13
N LYS A 38 23.33 3.61 -4.96
CA LYS A 38 24.32 4.68 -4.81
C LYS A 38 25.00 4.60 -3.44
N ILE A 39 26.33 4.61 -3.45
CA ILE A 39 27.13 4.76 -2.23
C ILE A 39 27.29 6.26 -1.94
N PRO A 40 26.86 6.74 -0.76
CA PRO A 40 26.93 8.16 -0.44
C PRO A 40 28.37 8.62 -0.13
N PRO A 41 28.65 9.94 -0.23
CA PRO A 41 29.94 10.52 0.10
C PRO A 41 30.43 10.21 1.52
N HIS A 42 31.74 10.02 1.67
CA HIS A 42 32.43 10.01 2.95
C HIS A 42 33.04 11.39 3.24
N LEU A 43 32.51 12.09 4.24
CA LEU A 43 32.93 13.47 4.50
C LEU A 43 34.29 13.55 5.19
N HIS A 44 34.93 14.71 5.07
CA HIS A 44 36.18 15.08 5.76
C HIS A 44 37.39 14.16 5.48
N PHE A 45 37.34 13.35 4.43
CA PHE A 45 38.46 12.51 4.01
C PHE A 45 39.31 13.23 2.95
N LYS A 46 40.61 13.44 3.24
CA LYS A 46 41.57 14.07 2.30
C LYS A 46 42.73 13.14 1.95
N LYS A 47 43.32 12.49 2.97
CA LYS A 47 44.42 11.54 2.83
C LYS A 47 44.24 10.40 3.82
N PRO A 48 44.63 9.16 3.46
CA PRO A 48 44.58 8.03 4.39
C PRO A 48 45.52 8.24 5.59
N ASN A 49 45.29 7.49 6.67
CA ASN A 49 46.18 7.50 7.82
C ASN A 49 47.58 7.00 7.40
N PRO A 50 48.67 7.74 7.67
CA PRO A 50 50.04 7.33 7.30
C PRO A 50 50.50 5.99 7.88
N ARG A 51 49.81 5.47 8.91
CA ARG A 51 50.07 4.14 9.48
C ARG A 51 49.51 2.99 8.64
N LEU A 52 48.71 3.28 7.62
CA LEU A 52 48.17 2.28 6.69
C LEU A 52 49.06 2.22 5.45
N ASP A 53 49.29 1.01 4.94
CA ASP A 53 50.01 0.80 3.68
C ASP A 53 49.13 1.23 2.49
N GLY A 54 49.33 2.47 2.05
CA GLY A 54 48.61 3.07 0.93
C GLY A 54 49.00 2.52 -0.44
N SER A 55 49.97 1.60 -0.53
CA SER A 55 50.33 0.95 -1.80
C SER A 55 49.33 -0.13 -2.21
N SER A 56 48.50 -0.60 -1.27
CA SER A 56 47.49 -1.62 -1.51
C SER A 56 46.18 -0.99 -2.01
N ASN A 57 45.86 -1.15 -3.30
CA ASN A 57 44.57 -0.75 -3.91
C ASN A 57 43.40 -1.67 -3.48
N ILE A 58 43.39 -2.12 -2.23
CA ILE A 58 42.42 -3.08 -1.70
C ILE A 58 41.14 -2.41 -1.20
N PHE A 59 41.19 -1.11 -0.88
CA PHE A 59 40.01 -0.34 -0.47
C PHE A 59 39.96 1.06 -1.10
N GLU A 60 38.76 1.61 -1.19
CA GLU A 60 38.45 2.94 -1.73
C GLU A 60 37.53 3.68 -0.74
N VAL A 61 37.81 4.96 -0.47
CA VAL A 61 36.91 5.82 0.33
C VAL A 61 36.11 6.73 -0.62
N PRO A 62 34.77 6.68 -0.60
CA PRO A 62 33.94 7.33 -1.61
C PRO A 62 33.78 8.84 -1.33
N VAL A 63 34.79 9.68 -1.59
CA VAL A 63 34.76 11.12 -1.25
C VAL A 63 33.63 11.88 -1.97
N GLY A 64 33.36 11.56 -3.24
CA GLY A 64 32.26 12.15 -4.03
C GLY A 64 30.97 11.33 -4.03
N GLY A 65 30.94 10.20 -3.32
CA GLY A 65 29.97 9.14 -3.56
C GLY A 65 30.19 8.46 -4.92
N LYS A 66 29.47 7.36 -5.18
CA LYS A 66 29.57 6.63 -6.44
C LYS A 66 28.29 5.86 -6.75
N PRO A 67 27.92 5.67 -8.03
CA PRO A 67 26.89 4.72 -8.41
C PRO A 67 27.23 3.33 -7.90
N TRP A 68 26.21 2.60 -7.51
CA TRP A 68 26.31 1.20 -7.12
C TRP A 68 25.21 0.43 -7.84
N ASN A 69 25.31 0.39 -9.16
CA ASN A 69 24.30 -0.13 -10.07
C ASN A 69 24.12 -1.65 -9.91
N PRO A 70 22.94 -2.19 -10.26
CA PRO A 70 22.72 -3.63 -10.27
C PRO A 70 23.72 -4.32 -11.20
N SER A 71 24.12 -5.53 -10.85
CA SER A 71 25.04 -6.34 -11.66
C SER A 71 24.61 -7.80 -11.63
N GLU A 72 25.25 -8.67 -12.42
CA GLU A 72 25.04 -10.12 -12.32
C GLU A 72 25.36 -10.69 -10.93
N ARG A 73 26.20 -9.99 -10.16
CA ARG A 73 26.48 -10.33 -8.77
C ARG A 73 25.62 -9.50 -7.85
N GLN A 74 25.04 -10.18 -6.86
CA GLN A 74 24.32 -9.56 -5.77
C GLN A 74 25.20 -8.53 -5.07
N ARG A 75 24.69 -7.31 -4.93
CA ARG A 75 25.32 -6.26 -4.13
C ARG A 75 25.23 -6.64 -2.67
N ILE A 76 26.39 -6.75 -2.04
CA ILE A 76 26.54 -7.12 -0.65
C ILE A 76 27.42 -6.08 0.05
N ALA A 77 27.07 -5.72 1.29
CA ALA A 77 27.88 -4.86 2.14
C ALA A 77 28.01 -5.44 3.55
N GLY A 78 29.17 -5.21 4.17
CA GLY A 78 29.40 -5.46 5.58
C GLY A 78 29.14 -4.22 6.43
N VAL A 79 28.54 -4.39 7.61
CA VAL A 79 28.42 -3.33 8.62
C VAL A 79 29.10 -3.79 9.90
N SER A 80 30.13 -3.06 10.33
CA SER A 80 30.88 -3.34 11.54
C SER A 80 30.58 -2.31 12.63
N SER A 81 30.47 -2.78 13.88
CA SER A 81 30.36 -1.95 15.07
C SER A 81 31.23 -2.51 16.19
N PHE A 82 32.06 -1.67 16.79
CA PHE A 82 33.02 -2.04 17.83
C PHE A 82 32.74 -1.21 19.07
N GLY A 83 32.25 -1.85 20.13
CA GLY A 83 31.94 -1.21 21.40
C GLY A 83 33.19 -0.99 22.25
N PHE A 84 33.20 0.07 23.05
CA PHE A 84 34.31 0.37 23.95
C PHE A 84 34.61 -0.75 24.95
N SER A 85 33.60 -1.54 25.34
CA SER A 85 33.75 -2.73 26.20
C SER A 85 34.55 -3.87 25.56
N GLY A 86 34.91 -3.77 24.27
CA GLY A 86 35.54 -4.84 23.50
C GLY A 86 34.55 -5.76 22.78
N THR A 87 33.23 -5.51 22.91
CA THR A 87 32.21 -6.28 22.20
C THR A 87 32.13 -5.84 20.73
N ASN A 88 32.27 -6.80 19.82
CA ASN A 88 32.29 -6.55 18.38
C ASN A 88 31.08 -7.21 17.70
N ALA A 89 30.50 -6.51 16.73
CA ALA A 89 29.44 -7.03 15.87
C ALA A 89 29.76 -6.75 14.41
N HIS A 90 29.50 -7.73 13.54
CA HIS A 90 29.60 -7.59 12.10
C HIS A 90 28.43 -8.31 11.43
N ILE A 91 27.76 -7.63 10.51
CA ILE A 91 26.65 -8.20 9.73
C ILE A 91 26.90 -8.01 8.24
N ILE A 92 26.36 -8.94 7.45
CA ILE A 92 26.41 -8.93 5.99
C ILE A 92 25.00 -8.67 5.48
N VAL A 93 24.84 -7.68 4.60
CA VAL A 93 23.57 -7.25 4.03
C VAL A 93 23.63 -7.41 2.52
N GLY A 94 22.73 -8.20 1.96
CA GLY A 94 22.55 -8.33 0.52
C GLY A 94 21.31 -7.57 0.03
N GLU A 95 21.30 -7.20 -1.24
CA GLU A 95 20.06 -6.75 -1.89
C GLU A 95 19.04 -7.88 -2.02
N ILE A 96 17.77 -7.53 -2.25
CA ILE A 96 16.69 -8.48 -2.53
C ILE A 96 16.16 -8.25 -3.93
N ASP A 97 15.77 -9.32 -4.61
CA ASP A 97 15.05 -9.22 -5.88
C ASP A 97 13.69 -8.57 -5.63
N SER A 98 13.50 -7.35 -6.12
CA SER A 98 12.21 -6.68 -6.08
C SER A 98 11.39 -7.05 -7.30
N SER A 99 10.72 -8.20 -7.28
CA SER A 99 9.65 -8.44 -8.24
C SER A 99 8.49 -7.52 -7.89
N LEU A 100 8.19 -6.55 -8.76
CA LEU A 100 7.02 -5.70 -8.56
C LEU A 100 5.75 -6.54 -8.77
N PRO A 101 4.79 -6.53 -7.82
CA PRO A 101 3.50 -7.17 -8.03
C PRO A 101 2.80 -6.57 -9.25
N LYS A 102 1.97 -7.37 -9.92
CA LYS A 102 1.17 -6.88 -11.05
C LYS A 102 0.21 -5.80 -10.57
N LYS A 103 0.12 -4.72 -11.34
CA LYS A 103 -0.85 -3.65 -11.09
C LYS A 103 -2.26 -4.20 -11.23
N SER A 104 -3.11 -3.87 -10.26
CA SER A 104 -4.56 -4.01 -10.36
C SER A 104 -5.15 -2.62 -10.58
N GLU A 105 -6.09 -2.49 -11.51
CA GLU A 105 -6.83 -1.26 -11.77
C GLU A 105 -8.31 -1.49 -11.44
N PRO A 106 -8.71 -1.38 -10.15
CA PRO A 106 -10.12 -1.47 -9.78
C PRO A 106 -10.88 -0.22 -10.25
N ASN A 107 -12.20 -0.36 -10.42
CA ASN A 107 -13.09 0.76 -10.75
C ASN A 107 -13.16 1.81 -9.63
N PHE A 108 -13.03 1.36 -8.39
CA PHE A 108 -13.05 2.19 -7.19
C PHE A 108 -11.92 1.80 -6.24
N TYR A 109 -11.44 2.80 -5.52
CA TYR A 109 -10.42 2.69 -4.50
C TYR A 109 -11.01 3.12 -3.17
N LEU A 110 -10.75 2.32 -2.14
CA LEU A 110 -10.99 2.70 -0.76
C LEU A 110 -9.66 3.15 -0.15
N LEU A 111 -9.66 4.36 0.41
CA LEU A 111 -8.56 4.88 1.21
C LEU A 111 -9.05 5.07 2.65
N PRO A 112 -8.96 4.03 3.50
CA PRO A 112 -9.26 4.16 4.91
C PRO A 112 -8.12 4.86 5.64
N LEU A 113 -8.43 5.90 6.41
CA LEU A 113 -7.47 6.60 7.24
C LEU A 113 -7.97 6.63 8.68
N SER A 114 -7.07 6.41 9.64
CA SER A 114 -7.43 6.47 11.05
C SER A 114 -6.31 6.97 11.93
N ALA A 115 -6.67 7.61 13.04
CA ALA A 115 -5.74 8.11 14.04
C ALA A 115 -6.34 8.06 15.46
N ARG A 116 -5.47 8.22 16.46
CA ARG A 116 -5.85 8.22 17.89
C ARG A 116 -6.53 9.50 18.37
N SER A 117 -6.46 10.57 17.58
CA SER A 117 -7.13 11.84 17.86
C SER A 117 -7.58 12.48 16.56
N GLU A 118 -8.56 13.38 16.63
CA GLU A 118 -9.01 14.17 15.49
C GLU A 118 -7.88 15.01 14.87
N LYS A 119 -7.06 15.66 15.71
CA LYS A 119 -5.90 16.43 15.26
C LYS A 119 -4.91 15.56 14.48
N SER A 120 -4.59 14.37 14.99
CA SER A 120 -3.69 13.44 14.30
C SER A 120 -4.29 12.92 13.00
N LEU A 121 -5.63 12.82 12.91
CA LEU A 121 -6.31 12.45 11.66
C LEU A 121 -6.17 13.58 10.62
N GLN A 122 -6.34 14.84 11.02
CA GLN A 122 -6.11 16.00 10.15
C GLN A 122 -4.66 16.10 9.66
N GLU A 123 -3.68 15.84 10.52
CA GLU A 123 -2.28 15.78 10.11
C GLU A 123 -2.01 14.60 9.15
N LEU A 124 -2.62 13.44 9.41
CA LEU A 124 -2.50 12.26 8.56
C LEU A 124 -3.07 12.51 7.16
N THR A 125 -4.26 13.10 7.04
CA THR A 125 -4.88 13.40 5.74
C THR A 125 -4.05 14.38 4.94
N LYS A 126 -3.45 15.39 5.58
CA LYS A 126 -2.47 16.30 4.95
C LYS A 126 -1.23 15.57 4.44
N ASN A 127 -0.69 14.64 5.22
CA ASN A 127 0.46 13.85 4.80
C ASN A 127 0.13 12.95 3.60
N TYR A 128 -1.06 12.33 3.58
CA TYR A 128 -1.52 11.54 2.43
C TYR A 128 -1.75 12.42 1.20
N GLN A 129 -2.33 13.60 1.35
CA GLN A 129 -2.49 14.55 0.25
C GLN A 129 -1.14 14.90 -0.39
N ASN A 130 -0.13 15.19 0.43
CA ASN A 130 1.22 15.47 -0.06
C ASN A 130 1.86 14.25 -0.75
N ALA A 131 1.70 13.05 -0.17
CA ALA A 131 2.23 11.82 -0.74
C ALA A 131 1.58 11.48 -2.09
N LEU A 132 0.29 11.76 -2.25
CA LEU A 132 -0.45 11.54 -3.50
C LEU A 132 -0.06 12.53 -4.61
N ASN A 133 0.66 13.63 -4.32
CA ASN A 133 1.20 14.50 -5.36
C ASN A 133 2.46 13.91 -6.03
N GLY A 134 3.05 12.85 -5.46
CA GLY A 134 4.20 12.16 -6.03
C GLY A 134 3.81 11.09 -7.05
N SER A 135 4.82 10.48 -7.68
CA SER A 135 4.65 9.31 -8.55
C SER A 135 4.40 8.04 -7.73
N VAL A 136 3.19 7.89 -7.18
CA VAL A 136 2.76 6.70 -6.44
C VAL A 136 1.59 6.01 -7.12
N ASN A 137 1.53 4.69 -7.03
CA ASN A 137 0.38 3.91 -7.49
C ASN A 137 -0.73 3.99 -6.43
N PHE A 138 -1.89 4.52 -6.82
CA PHE A 138 -2.99 4.73 -5.88
C PHE A 138 -3.58 3.42 -5.33
N ALA A 139 -3.59 2.34 -6.13
CA ALA A 139 -4.01 1.02 -5.67
C ALA A 139 -3.17 0.54 -4.48
N ASP A 140 -1.85 0.69 -4.58
CA ASP A 140 -0.90 0.26 -3.56
C ASP A 140 -1.03 1.12 -2.29
N VAL A 141 -1.37 2.40 -2.44
CA VAL A 141 -1.67 3.29 -1.31
C VAL A 141 -2.91 2.81 -0.55
N GLY A 142 -4.02 2.54 -1.26
CA GLY A 142 -5.24 2.03 -0.63
C GLY A 142 -5.02 0.67 0.04
N PHE A 143 -4.34 -0.25 -0.65
CA PHE A 143 -3.98 -1.56 -0.11
C PHE A 143 -3.14 -1.44 1.16
N THR A 144 -2.10 -0.61 1.14
CA THR A 144 -1.19 -0.40 2.28
C THR A 144 -1.91 0.26 3.45
N ALA A 145 -2.79 1.23 3.18
CA ALA A 145 -3.60 1.88 4.21
C ALA A 145 -4.55 0.89 4.89
N THR A 146 -5.05 -0.09 4.14
CA THR A 146 -6.01 -1.10 4.64
C THR A 146 -5.32 -2.23 5.41
N THR A 147 -4.22 -2.75 4.89
CA THR A 147 -3.59 -4.00 5.39
C THR A 147 -2.33 -3.75 6.22
N GLY A 148 -1.64 -2.63 5.98
CA GLY A 148 -0.34 -2.31 6.56
C GLY A 148 -0.37 -1.24 7.64
N ARG A 149 -1.56 -0.82 8.12
CA ARG A 149 -1.71 0.22 9.14
C ARG A 149 -2.66 -0.23 10.25
N ALA A 150 -2.37 0.21 11.47
CA ALA A 150 -3.27 0.01 12.59
C ALA A 150 -4.54 0.85 12.43
N ILE A 151 -5.66 0.35 12.97
CA ILE A 151 -6.97 0.98 12.88
C ILE A 151 -7.31 1.61 14.25
N PHE A 152 -7.56 2.92 14.28
CA PHE A 152 -7.85 3.71 15.49
C PHE A 152 -9.25 4.33 15.46
N GLN A 153 -9.75 4.89 16.56
CA GLN A 153 -11.17 5.31 16.70
C GLN A 153 -11.59 6.47 15.77
N HIS A 154 -10.73 7.47 15.55
CA HIS A 154 -11.04 8.54 14.61
C HIS A 154 -10.72 8.06 13.20
N ARG A 155 -11.74 7.88 12.36
CA ARG A 155 -11.60 7.29 11.02
C ARG A 155 -12.32 8.13 9.98
N ILE A 156 -11.83 8.07 8.76
CA ILE A 156 -12.58 8.37 7.55
C ILE A 156 -12.27 7.30 6.52
N CYS A 157 -13.14 7.13 5.54
CA CYS A 157 -12.85 6.37 4.34
C CYS A 157 -13.13 7.24 3.13
N ILE A 158 -12.20 7.26 2.18
CA ILE A 158 -12.41 7.95 0.90
C ILE A 158 -12.72 6.89 -0.15
N LEU A 159 -13.86 7.05 -0.83
CA LEU A 159 -14.26 6.26 -1.98
C LEU A 159 -13.97 7.08 -3.25
N ALA A 160 -12.98 6.64 -4.01
CA ALA A 160 -12.47 7.39 -5.15
C ALA A 160 -12.39 6.52 -6.40
N GLU A 161 -12.67 7.09 -7.57
CA GLU A 161 -12.48 6.42 -8.88
C GLU A 161 -11.07 6.71 -9.44
N SER A 162 -10.44 7.76 -8.92
CA SER A 162 -9.14 8.22 -9.37
C SER A 162 -8.40 8.94 -8.25
N MET A 163 -7.09 9.08 -8.41
CA MET A 163 -6.24 9.89 -7.53
C MET A 163 -6.76 11.33 -7.40
N THR A 164 -7.27 11.93 -8.48
CA THR A 164 -7.85 13.28 -8.49
C THR A 164 -9.08 13.38 -7.58
N THR A 165 -10.01 12.42 -7.69
CA THR A 165 -11.20 12.38 -6.82
C THR A 165 -10.84 12.18 -5.35
N ALA A 166 -9.80 11.38 -5.06
CA ALA A 166 -9.29 11.18 -3.71
C ALA A 166 -8.67 12.44 -3.12
N GLN A 167 -7.86 13.18 -3.90
CA GLN A 167 -7.29 14.44 -3.48
C GLN A 167 -8.36 15.50 -3.18
N ALA A 168 -9.38 15.60 -4.03
CA ALA A 168 -10.51 16.49 -3.79
C ALA A 168 -11.24 16.15 -2.49
N ALA A 169 -11.50 14.87 -2.22
CA ALA A 169 -12.12 14.41 -0.99
C ALA A 169 -11.27 14.72 0.26
N LEU A 170 -9.94 14.56 0.18
CA LEU A 170 -9.01 14.95 1.26
C LEU A 170 -9.08 16.46 1.55
N VAL A 171 -9.17 17.29 0.50
CA VAL A 171 -9.33 18.76 0.65
C VAL A 171 -10.66 19.09 1.31
N SER A 172 -11.77 18.50 0.87
CA SER A 172 -13.08 18.71 1.49
C SER A 172 -13.07 18.33 2.97
N PHE A 173 -12.47 17.19 3.32
CA PHE A 173 -12.32 16.79 4.72
C PHE A 173 -11.52 17.80 5.56
N GLN A 174 -10.42 18.32 5.03
CA GLN A 174 -9.60 19.33 5.73
C GLN A 174 -10.36 20.63 5.99
N LYS A 175 -11.30 20.99 5.11
CA LYS A 175 -12.15 22.18 5.25
C LYS A 175 -13.39 21.93 6.10
N GLY A 176 -13.66 20.69 6.52
CA GLY A 176 -14.92 20.31 7.18
C GLY A 176 -16.13 20.35 6.23
N GLU A 177 -15.91 20.23 4.93
CA GLU A 177 -16.94 20.22 3.90
C GLU A 177 -17.41 18.79 3.62
N ASN A 178 -18.69 18.62 3.32
CA ASN A 178 -19.24 17.34 2.89
C ASN A 178 -18.79 17.01 1.45
N SER A 179 -18.59 15.73 1.17
CA SER A 179 -18.27 15.22 -0.17
C SER A 179 -18.90 13.84 -0.36
N GLN A 180 -19.41 13.56 -1.56
CA GLN A 180 -19.93 12.25 -1.93
C GLN A 180 -18.86 11.14 -1.87
N HIS A 181 -17.58 11.53 -1.94
CA HIS A 181 -16.43 10.63 -1.88
C HIS A 181 -15.90 10.43 -0.46
N LEU A 182 -16.46 11.14 0.52
CA LEU A 182 -16.02 11.11 1.92
C LEU A 182 -17.04 10.36 2.77
N ILE A 183 -16.61 9.26 3.36
CA ILE A 183 -17.41 8.45 4.28
C ILE A 183 -16.86 8.68 5.69
N THR A 184 -17.67 9.30 6.53
CA THR A 184 -17.38 9.48 7.97
C THR A 184 -18.16 8.44 8.79
N PRO A 185 -17.53 7.82 9.79
CA PRO A 185 -18.20 6.84 10.62
C PRO A 185 -19.17 7.54 11.59
N ILE A 186 -20.28 6.88 11.86
CA ILE A 186 -21.07 7.17 13.07
C ILE A 186 -20.29 6.60 14.24
N LEU A 187 -19.79 7.47 15.11
CA LEU A 187 -19.05 7.05 16.30
C LEU A 187 -19.97 6.24 17.21
N SER A 188 -19.54 5.02 17.55
CA SER A 188 -20.22 4.17 18.52
C SER A 188 -19.19 3.65 19.51
N GLU A 189 -19.52 3.72 20.80
CA GLU A 189 -18.70 3.15 21.87
C GLU A 189 -18.75 1.61 21.87
N ASN A 190 -19.80 1.03 21.28
CA ASN A 190 -20.03 -0.40 21.26
C ASN A 190 -19.54 -1.05 19.96
N LYS A 191 -19.06 -2.30 20.07
CA LYS A 191 -18.80 -3.13 18.90
C LYS A 191 -20.12 -3.38 18.17
N LEU A 192 -20.26 -2.81 16.97
CA LEU A 192 -21.44 -3.00 16.14
C LEU A 192 -21.58 -4.48 15.76
N LYS A 193 -22.79 -5.01 15.94
CA LYS A 193 -23.19 -6.31 15.40
C LYS A 193 -23.87 -6.06 14.06
N ILE A 194 -23.55 -6.89 13.07
CA ILE A 194 -24.15 -6.83 11.74
C ILE A 194 -25.29 -7.85 11.70
N ALA A 195 -26.47 -7.42 11.27
CA ALA A 195 -27.61 -8.27 10.96
C ALA A 195 -28.00 -8.04 9.50
N PHE A 196 -28.23 -9.11 8.75
CA PHE A 196 -28.75 -9.04 7.39
C PHE A 196 -30.27 -9.21 7.44
N LEU A 197 -30.99 -8.17 7.00
CA LEU A 197 -32.43 -8.18 6.88
C LEU A 197 -32.80 -8.48 5.42
N PHE A 198 -33.41 -9.64 5.20
CA PHE A 198 -33.96 -10.03 3.91
C PHE A 198 -35.44 -9.65 3.89
N SER A 199 -35.78 -8.57 3.20
CA SER A 199 -37.16 -8.14 3.02
C SER A 199 -37.92 -9.10 2.12
N GLY A 200 -39.24 -9.16 2.27
CA GLY A 200 -40.10 -9.90 1.34
C GLY A 200 -40.28 -9.17 0.01
N GLN A 201 -41.33 -9.57 -0.71
CA GLN A 201 -41.73 -8.98 -1.99
C GLN A 201 -42.02 -7.47 -1.87
N GLY A 202 -41.69 -6.69 -2.91
CA GLY A 202 -41.96 -5.25 -2.99
C GLY A 202 -40.75 -4.38 -3.32
N SER A 203 -39.54 -4.94 -3.39
CA SER A 203 -38.30 -4.22 -3.72
C SER A 203 -37.74 -4.54 -5.10
N GLN A 204 -38.43 -5.40 -5.87
CA GLN A 204 -38.04 -5.76 -7.23
C GLN A 204 -38.20 -4.57 -8.20
N TYR A 205 -37.31 -4.48 -9.16
CA TYR A 205 -37.41 -3.57 -10.30
C TYR A 205 -36.72 -4.20 -11.52
N SER A 206 -37.06 -3.70 -12.70
CA SER A 206 -36.46 -4.15 -13.96
C SER A 206 -34.94 -3.95 -13.94
N GLU A 207 -34.16 -4.90 -14.49
CA GLU A 207 -32.70 -4.82 -14.60
C GLU A 207 -31.95 -4.77 -13.25
N MET A 208 -32.63 -5.15 -12.16
CA MET A 208 -32.01 -5.15 -10.84
C MET A 208 -30.77 -6.04 -10.79
N GLY A 209 -29.67 -5.51 -10.26
CA GLY A 209 -28.42 -6.26 -10.15
C GLY A 209 -27.65 -6.45 -11.46
N GLU A 210 -28.11 -5.93 -12.61
CA GLU A 210 -27.42 -6.10 -13.90
C GLU A 210 -25.99 -5.55 -13.88
N THR A 211 -25.82 -4.33 -13.33
CA THR A 211 -24.49 -3.74 -13.18
C THR A 211 -23.57 -4.61 -12.33
N LEU A 212 -24.09 -5.22 -11.26
CA LEU A 212 -23.31 -6.12 -10.40
C LEU A 212 -22.98 -7.43 -11.12
N TYR A 213 -23.92 -7.99 -11.88
CA TYR A 213 -23.71 -9.20 -12.68
C TYR A 213 -22.57 -9.04 -13.69
N HIS A 214 -22.44 -7.86 -14.32
CA HIS A 214 -21.37 -7.62 -15.28
C HIS A 214 -20.04 -7.19 -14.65
N ARG A 215 -20.03 -6.59 -13.46
CA ARG A 215 -18.82 -6.02 -12.85
C ARG A 215 -18.23 -6.83 -11.72
N GLU A 216 -19.03 -7.60 -10.99
CA GLU A 216 -18.63 -8.29 -9.77
C GLU A 216 -18.68 -9.82 -9.95
N PRO A 217 -17.52 -10.49 -10.12
CA PRO A 217 -17.47 -11.93 -10.39
C PRO A 217 -18.17 -12.77 -9.33
N VAL A 218 -18.13 -12.37 -8.06
CA VAL A 218 -18.81 -13.09 -6.97
C VAL A 218 -20.32 -13.03 -7.12
N PHE A 219 -20.86 -11.85 -7.45
CA PHE A 219 -22.30 -11.69 -7.68
C PHE A 219 -22.73 -12.49 -8.91
N LYS A 220 -21.98 -12.37 -10.02
CA LYS A 220 -22.23 -13.12 -11.25
C LYS A 220 -22.32 -14.62 -11.00
N ASN A 221 -21.27 -15.20 -10.41
CA ASN A 221 -21.19 -16.64 -10.17
C ASN A 221 -22.30 -17.12 -9.23
N THR A 222 -22.68 -16.32 -8.23
CA THR A 222 -23.77 -16.67 -7.32
C THR A 222 -25.12 -16.65 -8.05
N LEU A 223 -25.37 -15.64 -8.89
CA LEU A 223 -26.62 -15.55 -9.65
C LEU A 223 -26.72 -16.64 -10.72
N ASP A 224 -25.60 -17.02 -11.35
CA ASP A 224 -25.55 -18.16 -12.27
C ASP A 224 -25.97 -19.46 -11.59
N ILE A 225 -25.45 -19.73 -10.38
CA ILE A 225 -25.85 -20.89 -9.56
C ILE A 225 -27.35 -20.85 -9.25
N CYS A 226 -27.87 -19.69 -8.85
CA CYS A 226 -29.31 -19.53 -8.60
C CYS A 226 -30.14 -19.81 -9.87
N ASN A 227 -29.70 -19.32 -11.04
CA ASN A 227 -30.35 -19.60 -12.31
C ASN A 227 -30.41 -21.11 -12.60
N GLU A 228 -29.28 -21.82 -12.47
CA GLU A 228 -29.23 -23.28 -12.71
C GLU A 228 -30.18 -24.07 -11.79
N ILE A 229 -30.29 -23.65 -10.53
CA ILE A 229 -31.19 -24.30 -9.54
C ILE A 229 -32.66 -24.03 -9.85
N LEU A 230 -33.00 -22.80 -10.27
CA LEU A 230 -34.38 -22.35 -10.43
C LEU A 230 -34.96 -22.61 -11.82
N GLU A 231 -34.12 -22.73 -12.86
CA GLU A 231 -34.57 -22.91 -14.25
C GLU A 231 -35.50 -24.13 -14.44
N PRO A 232 -35.24 -25.31 -13.83
CA PRO A 232 -36.17 -26.46 -13.90
C PRO A 232 -37.50 -26.23 -13.16
N ILE A 233 -37.55 -25.31 -12.19
CA ILE A 233 -38.72 -25.03 -11.35
C ILE A 233 -39.59 -23.94 -11.96
N LEU A 234 -38.96 -22.89 -12.51
CA LEU A 234 -39.63 -21.75 -13.14
C LEU A 234 -39.97 -21.99 -14.61
N GLU A 235 -39.43 -23.05 -15.21
CA GLU A 235 -39.48 -23.35 -16.65
C GLU A 235 -38.96 -22.18 -17.53
N LYS A 236 -38.16 -21.30 -16.92
CA LYS A 236 -37.63 -20.07 -17.49
C LYS A 236 -36.29 -19.73 -16.84
N SER A 237 -35.39 -19.13 -17.60
CA SER A 237 -34.14 -18.59 -17.05
C SER A 237 -34.44 -17.40 -16.14
N LEU A 238 -33.88 -17.44 -14.94
CA LEU A 238 -33.89 -16.34 -13.98
C LEU A 238 -33.23 -15.08 -14.58
N LEU A 239 -32.10 -15.26 -15.27
CA LEU A 239 -31.38 -14.15 -15.91
C LEU A 239 -32.21 -13.47 -17.00
N ASP A 240 -32.96 -14.24 -17.78
CA ASP A 240 -33.85 -13.70 -18.81
C ASP A 240 -35.01 -12.91 -18.20
N LEU A 241 -35.54 -13.39 -17.06
CA LEU A 241 -36.60 -12.72 -16.31
C LEU A 241 -36.14 -11.37 -15.72
N ILE A 242 -34.88 -11.27 -15.27
CA ILE A 242 -34.33 -10.06 -14.64
C ILE A 242 -33.80 -9.06 -15.70
N PHE A 243 -33.10 -9.54 -16.73
CA PHE A 243 -32.33 -8.68 -17.65
C PHE A 243 -32.93 -8.52 -19.06
N LYS A 244 -33.66 -9.52 -19.58
CA LYS A 244 -34.12 -9.49 -20.99
C LYS A 244 -35.57 -9.08 -21.18
N LEU A 245 -36.34 -8.97 -20.11
CA LEU A 245 -37.77 -8.64 -20.14
C LEU A 245 -38.07 -7.36 -19.35
N PRO A 246 -37.53 -6.20 -19.77
CA PRO A 246 -37.72 -4.97 -19.03
C PRO A 246 -39.19 -4.55 -18.99
N ASN A 247 -39.64 -4.10 -17.83
CA ASN A 247 -41.04 -3.71 -17.54
C ASN A 247 -42.08 -4.81 -17.80
N SER A 248 -41.70 -6.08 -17.71
CA SER A 248 -42.64 -7.19 -17.86
C SER A 248 -43.55 -7.33 -16.64
N GLN A 249 -44.86 -7.46 -16.89
CA GLN A 249 -45.86 -7.84 -15.86
C GLN A 249 -45.53 -9.18 -15.18
N LEU A 250 -44.61 -9.98 -15.75
CA LEU A 250 -44.13 -11.22 -15.13
C LEU A 250 -43.45 -10.98 -13.79
N LEU A 251 -42.73 -9.86 -13.61
CA LEU A 251 -42.07 -9.52 -12.34
C LEU A 251 -43.07 -9.10 -11.24
N GLU A 252 -44.34 -8.91 -11.58
CA GLU A 252 -45.42 -8.66 -10.61
C GLU A 252 -46.10 -9.96 -10.16
N GLN A 253 -45.87 -11.08 -10.85
CA GLN A 253 -46.43 -12.38 -10.48
C GLN A 253 -45.67 -12.96 -9.30
N THR A 254 -46.31 -13.13 -8.15
CA THR A 254 -45.70 -13.66 -6.91
C THR A 254 -44.83 -14.90 -7.12
N GLN A 255 -45.24 -15.83 -8.00
CA GLN A 255 -44.51 -17.05 -8.33
C GLN A 255 -43.13 -16.80 -9.00
N ILE A 256 -42.98 -15.66 -9.67
CA ILE A 256 -41.74 -15.20 -10.29
C ILE A 256 -41.02 -14.22 -9.36
N THR A 257 -41.74 -13.32 -8.69
CA THR A 257 -41.14 -12.26 -7.88
C THR A 257 -40.46 -12.75 -6.61
N GLN A 258 -40.92 -13.84 -6.00
CA GLN A 258 -40.29 -14.34 -4.76
C GLN A 258 -38.95 -15.07 -5.00
N PRO A 259 -38.79 -15.85 -6.08
CA PRO A 259 -37.50 -16.47 -6.42
C PRO A 259 -36.48 -15.52 -7.08
N VAL A 260 -36.95 -14.40 -7.63
CA VAL A 260 -36.16 -13.32 -8.26
C VAL A 260 -35.61 -12.34 -7.23
#